data_AF-A0A957V6F8-F1
#
_entry.id   AF-A0A957V6F8-F1
#
_cell.length_a   1.000
_cell.length_b   1.000
_cell.length_c   1.000
_cell.angle_alpha   90.00
_cell.angle_beta   90.00
_cell.angle_gamma   90.00
#
_symmetry.space_group_name_H-M   'P 1'
#
loop_
_entity.id
_entity.type
_entity.pdbx_description
1 polymer ?
#
loop_
_entity_poly.entity_id
_entity_poly.type
_entity_poly.pdbx_seq_one_letter_code
_entity_poly.pdbx_strand_id
1 'polypeptide(L)'
;MRANRFRISITWKFLLFVVVASVLPLLVTGWASYDIAQRIVKAEAIHNAEQLTSQQRHYLDLLLQEVESLVANLTSVDQIKETLRQDDAQIDDFTRLATQAQIGYILSGYTNLKGLLSIDIFTEAGQHYHVGDTLNIEELRPDTLQRIYESARAAEGAIDWVGIEDNINGASAESKVLVAAKLLQATDERTLSKIPVGLLLINYSLGNLRGHFDSIDRGEGAAMLIVDRSRRIVYSNNPEQIGTQLDPGIYARLDQPADAFVETIAGEPIFLSYERSPLSGWLVINLTPVRTLTAPTSQIFAGTLFLLFVSLAVVATAALFVSRAIVLPINQITESFKLSQEEFGHPLKLLPIRSNDEIGDLTRWYNTFKESLEARRLVEQELVKAKESAEAASYAKSEFLANMSHEIRTPMNGVLGMLHLALDTDLSPEQRDLVVTARRSADDLLHLLNDILDF
;
A
#
# COMPACT_ATOMS: atom_id res chain seq x y z
N MET A 1 -0.84 -45.11 24.57
CA MET A 1 -1.17 -43.78 24.01
C MET A 1 -0.56 -43.67 22.61
N ARG A 2 -1.36 -43.78 21.54
CA ARG A 2 -0.88 -43.57 20.17
C ARG A 2 -0.92 -42.06 19.87
N ALA A 3 0.24 -41.47 19.63
CA ALA A 3 0.37 -40.07 19.24
C ALA A 3 -0.36 -39.83 17.91
N ASN A 4 -1.40 -39.01 17.96
CA ASN A 4 -2.18 -38.59 16.80
C ASN A 4 -1.30 -37.63 15.96
N ARG A 5 -0.46 -38.18 15.07
CA ARG A 5 0.33 -37.36 14.13
C ARG A 5 -0.65 -36.75 13.14
N PHE A 6 -0.97 -35.47 13.31
CA PHE A 6 -1.66 -34.65 12.32
C PHE A 6 -0.95 -34.79 10.96
N ARG A 7 -1.51 -35.61 10.06
CA ARG A 7 -1.01 -35.75 8.69
C ARG A 7 -1.65 -34.65 7.85
N ILE A 8 -0.88 -33.60 7.61
CA ILE A 8 -1.24 -32.54 6.65
C ILE A 8 -1.46 -33.20 5.29
N SER A 9 -2.64 -32.97 4.69
CA SER A 9 -2.97 -33.52 3.37
C SER A 9 -2.01 -32.98 2.30
N ILE A 10 -1.82 -33.74 1.21
CA ILE A 10 -0.99 -33.30 0.08
C ILE A 10 -1.48 -31.95 -0.47
N THR A 11 -2.79 -31.73 -0.46
CA THR A 11 -3.43 -30.46 -0.83
C THR A 11 -2.87 -29.30 -0.01
N TRP A 12 -2.85 -29.42 1.32
CA TRP A 12 -2.35 -28.36 2.19
C TRP A 12 -0.85 -28.10 2.02
N LYS A 13 -0.04 -29.15 1.77
CA LYS A 13 1.39 -28.98 1.48
C LYS A 13 1.64 -28.26 0.17
N PHE A 14 0.89 -28.62 -0.88
CA PHE A 14 0.97 -27.97 -2.18
C PHE A 14 0.50 -26.51 -2.10
N LEU A 15 -0.62 -26.26 -1.43
CA LEU A 15 -1.17 -24.91 -1.26
C LEU A 15 -0.21 -24.02 -0.46
N LEU A 16 0.36 -24.55 0.63
CA LEU A 16 1.40 -23.85 1.39
C LEU A 16 2.63 -23.54 0.52
N PHE A 17 3.10 -24.52 -0.26
CA PHE A 17 4.24 -24.33 -1.15
C PHE A 17 3.97 -23.24 -2.20
N VAL A 18 2.81 -23.26 -2.86
CA VAL A 18 2.44 -22.27 -3.88
C VAL A 18 2.28 -20.88 -3.25
N VAL A 19 1.63 -20.77 -2.09
CA VAL A 19 1.52 -19.49 -1.38
C VAL A 19 2.90 -18.95 -1.00
N VAL A 20 3.78 -19.78 -0.44
CA VAL A 20 5.13 -19.34 -0.08
C VAL A 20 5.96 -18.98 -1.31
N ALA A 21 5.85 -19.72 -2.41
CA ALA A 21 6.60 -19.47 -3.64
C ALA A 21 6.09 -18.26 -4.43
N SER A 22 4.81 -17.90 -4.31
CA SER A 22 4.19 -16.85 -5.12
C SER A 22 3.89 -15.57 -4.34
N VAL A 23 3.35 -15.70 -3.13
CA VAL A 23 2.86 -14.56 -2.33
C VAL A 23 3.99 -13.91 -1.53
N LEU A 24 4.88 -14.71 -0.96
CA LEU A 24 5.98 -14.19 -0.13
C LEU A 24 6.93 -13.28 -0.93
N PRO A 25 7.40 -13.66 -2.15
CA PRO A 25 8.26 -12.77 -2.93
C PRO A 25 7.55 -11.48 -3.32
N LEU A 26 6.27 -11.54 -3.69
CA LEU A 26 5.47 -10.37 -4.04
C LEU A 26 5.30 -9.40 -2.85
N LEU A 27 5.08 -9.94 -1.65
CA LEU A 27 5.02 -9.13 -0.43
C LEU A 27 6.36 -8.46 -0.13
N VAL A 28 7.47 -9.20 -0.24
CA VAL A 28 8.81 -8.66 0.00
C VAL A 28 9.15 -7.58 -1.02
N THR A 29 8.91 -7.83 -2.32
CA THR A 29 9.18 -6.84 -3.37
C THR A 29 8.27 -5.62 -3.25
N GLY A 30 6.99 -5.81 -2.92
CA GLY A 30 6.03 -4.74 -2.69
C GLY A 30 6.42 -3.86 -1.49
N TRP A 31 6.76 -4.48 -0.36
CA TRP A 31 7.24 -3.77 0.83
C TRP A 31 8.54 -3.02 0.56
N ALA A 32 9.53 -3.66 -0.07
CA ALA A 32 10.79 -3.02 -0.42
C ALA A 32 10.59 -1.86 -1.40
N SER A 33 9.74 -2.02 -2.42
CA SER A 33 9.42 -0.96 -3.38
C SER A 33 8.73 0.22 -2.70
N TYR A 34 7.82 -0.04 -1.77
CA TYR A 34 7.15 1.02 -0.99
C TYR A 34 8.13 1.78 -0.09
N ASP A 35 8.99 1.08 0.65
CA ASP A 35 10.00 1.70 1.53
C ASP A 35 11.00 2.53 0.72
N ILE A 36 11.51 1.99 -0.40
CA ILE A 36 12.42 2.71 -1.30
C ILE A 36 11.72 3.95 -1.88
N ALA A 37 10.49 3.81 -2.37
CA ALA A 37 9.74 4.93 -2.93
C ALA A 37 9.48 6.01 -1.88
N GLN A 38 9.10 5.65 -0.65
CA GLN A 38 8.95 6.63 0.43
C GLN A 38 10.24 7.38 0.73
N ARG A 39 11.37 6.68 0.80
CA ARG A 39 12.67 7.32 1.06
C ARG A 39 13.07 8.27 -0.06
N ILE A 40 12.95 7.83 -1.32
CA ILE A 40 13.30 8.65 -2.49
C ILE A 40 12.38 9.87 -2.57
N VAL A 41 11.06 9.67 -2.52
CA VAL A 41 10.10 10.78 -2.59
C VAL A 41 10.30 11.75 -1.44
N LYS A 42 10.56 11.26 -0.22
CA LYS A 42 10.83 12.14 0.92
C LYS A 42 12.11 12.94 0.72
N ALA A 43 13.21 12.31 0.29
CA ALA A 43 14.48 12.99 0.05
C ALA A 43 14.35 14.04 -1.07
N GLU A 44 13.70 13.68 -2.18
CA GLU A 44 13.47 14.56 -3.31
C GLU A 44 12.55 15.73 -2.94
N ALA A 45 11.47 15.46 -2.19
CA ALA A 45 10.53 16.50 -1.77
C ALA A 45 11.14 17.46 -0.74
N ILE A 46 12.03 16.97 0.14
CA ILE A 46 12.84 17.79 1.04
C ILE A 46 13.75 18.72 0.22
N HIS A 47 14.50 18.17 -0.74
CA HIS A 47 15.38 18.96 -1.60
C HIS A 47 14.61 20.03 -2.39
N ASN A 48 13.46 19.68 -2.96
CA ASN A 48 12.61 20.63 -3.68
C ASN A 48 12.03 21.72 -2.76
N ALA A 49 11.68 21.38 -1.51
CA ALA A 49 11.22 22.36 -0.52
C ALA A 49 12.33 23.34 -0.08
N GLU A 50 13.56 22.86 0.08
CA GLU A 50 14.74 23.72 0.32
C GLU A 50 14.99 24.65 -0.86
N GLN A 51 15.00 24.13 -2.09
CA GLN A 51 15.14 24.95 -3.29
C GLN A 51 14.04 26.01 -3.40
N LEU A 52 12.79 25.64 -3.11
CA LEU A 52 11.67 26.57 -3.10
C LEU A 52 11.89 27.68 -2.07
N THR A 53 12.34 27.33 -0.86
CA THR A 53 12.67 28.29 0.21
C THR A 53 13.71 29.29 -0.27
N SER A 54 14.76 28.80 -0.94
CA SER A 54 15.81 29.66 -1.48
C SER A 54 15.32 30.58 -2.59
N GLN A 55 14.47 30.09 -3.49
CA GLN A 55 13.82 30.91 -4.52
C GLN A 55 12.96 32.02 -3.90
N GLN A 56 12.17 31.69 -2.86
CA GLN A 56 11.34 32.68 -2.18
C GLN A 56 12.16 33.74 -1.45
N ARG A 57 13.24 33.35 -0.78
CA ARG A 57 14.19 34.28 -0.17
C ARG A 57 14.86 35.16 -1.23
N HIS A 58 15.25 34.61 -2.39
CA HIS A 58 15.84 35.40 -3.46
C HIS A 58 14.85 36.43 -4.03
N TYR A 59 13.58 36.04 -4.21
CA TYR A 59 12.54 36.97 -4.63
C TYR A 59 12.30 38.09 -3.60
N LEU A 60 12.27 37.74 -2.31
CA LEU A 60 12.21 38.74 -1.23
C LEU A 60 13.40 39.72 -1.31
N ASP A 61 14.62 39.21 -1.47
CA ASP A 61 15.82 40.06 -1.60
C ASP A 61 15.71 41.00 -2.80
N LEU A 62 15.22 40.53 -3.95
CA LEU A 62 15.00 41.36 -5.13
C LEU A 62 14.01 42.50 -4.84
N LEU A 63 12.88 42.19 -4.20
CA LEU A 63 11.90 43.21 -3.81
C LEU A 63 12.49 44.27 -2.87
N LEU A 64 13.22 43.82 -1.85
CA LEU A 64 13.87 44.74 -0.90
C LEU A 64 14.95 45.57 -1.62
N GLN A 65 15.73 44.97 -2.50
CA GLN A 65 16.75 45.68 -3.29
C GLN A 65 16.16 46.73 -4.24
N GLU A 66 14.99 46.48 -4.84
CA GLU A 66 14.29 47.48 -5.66
C GLU A 66 13.91 48.71 -4.82
N VAL A 67 13.40 48.50 -3.61
CA VAL A 67 13.08 49.59 -2.67
C VAL A 67 14.33 50.30 -2.18
N GLU A 68 15.40 49.59 -1.87
CA GLU A 68 16.67 50.21 -1.48
C GLU A 68 17.28 51.05 -2.61
N SER A 69 17.16 50.58 -3.85
CA SER A 69 17.58 51.31 -5.04
C SER A 69 16.75 52.58 -5.23
N LEU A 70 15.45 52.51 -5.00
CA LEU A 70 14.56 53.68 -4.98
C LEU A 70 15.01 54.69 -3.92
N VAL A 71 15.24 54.25 -2.68
CA VAL A 71 15.74 55.11 -1.60
C VAL A 71 17.08 55.74 -1.97
N ALA A 72 18.02 54.96 -2.51
CA ALA A 72 19.32 55.47 -2.94
C ALA A 72 19.18 56.55 -4.02
N ASN A 73 18.36 56.30 -5.04
CA ASN A 73 18.08 57.27 -6.12
C ASN A 73 17.46 58.55 -5.58
N LEU A 74 16.44 58.47 -4.72
CA LEU A 74 15.80 59.63 -4.10
C LEU A 74 16.80 60.43 -3.25
N THR A 75 17.62 59.75 -2.43
CA THR A 75 18.62 60.43 -1.60
C THR A 75 19.74 61.09 -2.40
N SER A 76 19.90 60.71 -3.68
CA SER A 76 20.90 61.30 -4.58
C SER A 76 20.43 62.60 -5.24
N VAL A 77 19.12 62.88 -5.27
CA VAL A 77 18.55 64.06 -5.94
C VAL A 77 18.91 65.33 -5.18
N ASP A 78 19.63 66.25 -5.83
CA ASP A 78 20.14 67.47 -5.19
C ASP A 78 19.02 68.43 -4.77
N GLN A 79 17.93 68.51 -5.55
CA GLN A 79 16.76 69.32 -5.19
C GLN A 79 16.12 68.87 -3.87
N ILE A 80 16.12 67.56 -3.58
CA ILE A 80 15.61 67.04 -2.30
C ILE A 80 16.54 67.47 -1.16
N LYS A 81 17.86 67.34 -1.35
CA LYS A 81 18.86 67.76 -0.34
C LYS A 81 18.81 69.25 -0.04
N GLU A 82 18.65 70.09 -1.07
CA GLU A 82 18.63 71.54 -0.92
C GLU A 82 17.39 71.98 -0.13
N THR A 83 16.20 71.47 -0.48
CA THR A 83 14.96 71.72 0.25
C THR A 83 15.07 71.34 1.73
N LEU A 84 15.74 70.24 2.04
CA LEU A 84 15.93 69.77 3.42
C LEU A 84 16.88 70.65 4.26
N ARG A 85 17.71 71.49 3.61
CA ARG A 85 18.66 72.40 4.29
C ARG A 85 18.10 73.81 4.48
N GLN A 86 16.97 74.15 3.85
CA GLN A 86 16.37 75.48 3.95
C GLN A 86 15.70 75.69 5.31
N ASP A 87 15.93 76.86 5.92
CA ASP A 87 15.37 77.25 7.20
C ASP A 87 13.99 77.90 6.99
N ASP A 88 12.94 77.35 7.63
CA ASP A 88 11.52 77.67 7.36
C ASP A 88 11.14 79.10 7.79
N ALA A 89 11.92 79.73 8.67
CA ALA A 89 11.63 81.05 9.21
C ALA A 89 11.65 82.20 8.17
N GLN A 90 12.07 81.94 6.92
CA GLN A 90 12.22 82.97 5.87
C GLN A 90 11.53 82.65 4.54
N ILE A 91 10.73 81.58 4.45
CA ILE A 91 10.14 81.13 3.18
C ILE A 91 8.71 81.67 3.03
N ASP A 92 8.41 82.35 1.92
CA ASP A 92 7.05 82.81 1.62
C ASP A 92 6.12 81.64 1.18
N ASP A 93 4.81 81.83 1.33
CA ASP A 93 3.81 80.80 1.02
C ASP A 93 3.87 80.33 -0.44
N PHE A 94 4.25 81.22 -1.36
CA PHE A 94 4.38 80.89 -2.78
C PHE A 94 5.54 79.92 -3.02
N THR A 95 6.69 80.20 -2.41
CA THR A 95 7.90 79.39 -2.48
C THR A 95 7.65 78.04 -1.82
N ARG A 96 6.94 78.00 -0.67
CA ARG A 96 6.53 76.75 -0.03
C ARG A 96 5.68 75.89 -0.96
N LEU A 97 4.67 76.47 -1.62
CA LEU A 97 3.80 75.76 -2.56
C LEU A 97 4.55 75.29 -3.81
N ALA A 98 5.45 76.12 -4.36
CA ALA A 98 6.29 75.78 -5.49
C ALA A 98 7.25 74.62 -5.17
N THR A 99 7.89 74.66 -4.00
CA THR A 99 8.74 73.57 -3.50
C THR A 99 7.94 72.29 -3.28
N GLN A 100 6.74 72.36 -2.70
CA GLN A 100 5.83 71.22 -2.55
C GLN A 100 5.52 70.56 -3.90
N ALA A 101 5.14 71.37 -4.90
CA ALA A 101 4.84 70.88 -6.24
C ALA A 101 6.06 70.27 -6.94
N GLN A 102 7.23 70.88 -6.79
CA GLN A 102 8.48 70.40 -7.38
C GLN A 102 8.91 69.05 -6.78
N ILE A 103 8.91 68.93 -5.45
CA ILE A 103 9.25 67.67 -4.78
C ILE A 103 8.21 66.61 -5.13
N GLY A 104 6.91 66.95 -5.08
CA GLY A 104 5.84 66.04 -5.51
C GLY A 104 6.03 65.52 -6.94
N TYR A 105 6.42 66.39 -7.88
CA TYR A 105 6.72 65.98 -9.25
C TYR A 105 7.92 65.02 -9.33
N ILE A 106 9.01 65.30 -8.60
CA ILE A 106 10.18 64.40 -8.53
C ILE A 106 9.75 63.03 -7.99
N LEU A 107 9.04 63.00 -6.86
CA LEU A 107 8.57 61.76 -6.23
C LEU A 107 7.63 60.97 -7.16
N SER A 108 6.76 61.66 -7.91
CA SER A 108 5.86 61.03 -8.88
C SER A 108 6.59 60.28 -9.99
N GLY A 109 7.83 60.65 -10.32
CA GLY A 109 8.66 59.93 -11.29
C GLY A 109 9.06 58.53 -10.85
N TYR A 110 8.92 58.23 -9.55
CA TYR A 110 9.34 56.97 -8.94
C TYR A 110 8.17 56.06 -8.52
N THR A 111 6.92 56.48 -8.73
CA THR A 111 5.72 55.72 -8.32
C THR A 111 5.46 54.45 -9.13
N ASN A 112 6.19 54.24 -10.23
CA ASN A 112 6.03 53.08 -11.11
C ASN A 112 6.52 51.75 -10.49
N LEU A 113 7.15 51.79 -9.32
CA LEU A 113 7.56 50.57 -8.62
C LEU A 113 6.33 49.76 -8.20
N LYS A 114 6.24 48.51 -8.66
CA LYS A 114 5.09 47.65 -8.36
C LYS A 114 4.99 47.39 -6.86
N GLY A 115 3.83 47.69 -6.28
CA GLY A 115 3.56 47.52 -4.85
C GLY A 115 3.99 48.69 -3.97
N LEU A 116 4.61 49.73 -4.53
CA LEU A 116 4.83 50.99 -3.83
C LEU A 116 3.47 51.64 -3.53
N LEU A 117 3.23 51.95 -2.26
CA LEU A 117 2.01 52.60 -1.81
C LEU A 117 2.21 54.11 -1.69
N SER A 118 3.28 54.53 -1.03
CA SER A 118 3.64 55.96 -0.92
C SER A 118 5.13 56.20 -0.70
N ILE A 119 5.54 57.42 -1.03
CA ILE A 119 6.83 58.01 -0.71
C ILE A 119 6.56 59.26 0.13
N ASP A 120 7.20 59.34 1.29
CA ASP A 120 7.00 60.39 2.27
C ASP A 120 8.36 60.98 2.69
N ILE A 121 8.48 62.30 2.69
CA ILE A 121 9.65 63.02 3.21
C ILE A 121 9.20 63.98 4.29
N PHE A 122 9.73 63.81 5.50
CA PHE A 122 9.51 64.69 6.64
C PHE A 122 10.79 65.48 6.90
N THR A 123 10.67 66.80 7.04
CA THR A 123 11.79 67.67 7.41
C THR A 123 11.85 67.84 8.92
N GLU A 124 13.02 68.20 9.47
CA GLU A 124 13.14 68.59 10.89
C GLU A 124 12.29 69.83 11.25
N ALA A 125 11.96 70.65 10.25
CA ALA A 125 11.07 71.80 10.39
C ALA A 125 9.57 71.43 10.40
N GLY A 126 9.22 70.14 10.24
CA GLY A 126 7.84 69.65 10.28
C GLY A 126 7.10 69.68 8.94
N GLN A 127 7.76 70.09 7.85
CA GLN A 127 7.20 69.99 6.50
C GLN A 127 7.10 68.52 6.04
N HIS A 128 6.05 68.20 5.30
CA HIS A 128 5.75 66.87 4.79
C HIS A 128 5.50 66.91 3.27
N TYR A 129 6.33 66.18 2.53
CA TYR A 129 6.17 65.95 1.11
C TYR A 129 5.71 64.51 0.87
N HIS A 130 4.60 64.35 0.15
CA HIS A 130 3.94 63.06 -0.02
C HIS A 130 3.56 62.82 -1.49
N VAL A 131 3.76 61.58 -1.94
CA VAL A 131 3.11 61.02 -3.14
C VAL A 131 2.71 59.59 -2.84
N GLY A 132 1.45 59.23 -3.09
CA GLY A 132 0.99 57.87 -2.81
C GLY A 132 -0.43 57.58 -3.27
N ASP A 133 -1.04 56.59 -2.61
CA ASP A 133 -2.39 56.07 -2.86
C ASP A 133 -3.51 57.06 -2.53
N THR A 134 -3.23 58.03 -1.65
CA THR A 134 -4.16 59.10 -1.28
C THR A 134 -3.49 60.47 -1.39
N LEU A 135 -4.31 61.51 -1.58
CA LEU A 135 -3.86 62.91 -1.53
C LEU A 135 -4.15 63.55 -0.17
N ASN A 136 -4.91 62.89 0.71
CA ASN A 136 -5.19 63.39 2.05
C ASN A 136 -4.00 63.12 2.96
N ILE A 137 -3.36 64.17 3.47
CA ILE A 137 -2.22 64.11 4.38
C ILE A 137 -2.52 64.69 5.77
N GLU A 138 -3.79 64.98 6.07
CA GLU A 138 -4.18 65.61 7.34
C GLU A 138 -4.29 64.59 8.49
N GLU A 139 -4.46 63.30 8.17
CA GLU A 139 -4.68 62.21 9.14
C GLU A 139 -3.39 61.44 9.46
N LEU A 140 -2.31 62.14 9.80
CA LEU A 140 -1.05 61.50 10.18
C LEU A 140 -1.10 60.90 11.60
N ARG A 141 -0.45 59.75 11.77
CA ARG A 141 -0.26 59.07 13.07
C ARG A 141 1.11 59.43 13.67
N PRO A 142 1.21 60.49 14.52
CA PRO A 142 2.50 60.99 15.00
C PRO A 142 3.27 59.97 15.85
N ASP A 143 2.58 59.14 16.63
CA ASP A 143 3.22 58.12 17.46
C ASP A 143 3.96 57.08 16.62
N THR A 144 3.40 56.69 15.47
CA THR A 144 4.05 55.75 14.54
C THR A 144 5.25 56.41 13.85
N LEU A 145 5.09 57.65 13.39
CA LEU A 145 6.18 58.42 12.77
C LEU A 145 7.38 58.58 13.74
N GLN A 146 7.12 58.89 15.01
CA GLN A 146 8.15 59.02 16.03
C GLN A 146 8.91 57.72 16.25
N ARG A 147 8.20 56.57 16.37
CA ARG A 147 8.86 55.25 16.50
C ARG A 147 9.73 54.93 15.30
N ILE A 148 9.24 55.21 14.08
CA ILE A 148 10.01 54.97 12.86
C ILE A 148 11.25 55.87 12.82
N TYR A 149 11.12 57.15 13.19
CA TYR A 149 12.25 58.08 13.24
C TYR A 149 13.34 57.59 14.22
N GLU A 150 12.94 57.15 15.41
CA GLU A 150 13.87 56.59 16.41
C GLU A 150 14.58 55.34 15.90
N SER A 151 13.86 54.45 15.20
CA SER A 151 14.43 53.26 14.56
C SER A 151 15.43 53.62 13.47
N ALA A 152 15.07 54.53 12.56
CA ALA A 152 15.94 55.00 11.48
C ALA A 152 17.17 55.74 12.01
N ARG A 153 17.05 56.46 13.13
CA ARG A 153 18.19 57.09 13.82
C ARG A 153 19.17 56.07 14.39
N ALA A 154 18.67 54.96 14.92
CA ALA A 154 19.51 53.86 15.40
C ALA A 154 20.27 53.14 14.27
N ALA A 155 19.79 53.23 13.02
CA ALA A 155 20.45 52.67 11.85
C ALA A 155 21.63 53.52 11.29
N GLU A 156 22.00 54.62 11.95
CA GLU A 156 23.18 55.45 11.66
C GLU A 156 23.33 55.89 10.19
N GLY A 157 22.21 56.15 9.51
CA GLY A 157 22.18 56.61 8.11
C GLY A 157 22.14 55.50 7.06
N ALA A 158 22.14 54.23 7.48
CA ALA A 158 21.74 53.11 6.63
C ALA A 158 20.22 53.12 6.39
N ILE A 159 19.77 52.31 5.42
CA ILE A 159 18.34 52.05 5.22
C ILE A 159 17.88 51.12 6.34
N ASP A 160 16.85 51.54 7.07
CA ASP A 160 16.22 50.75 8.10
C ASP A 160 14.94 50.10 7.58
N TRP A 161 14.94 48.78 7.57
CA TRP A 161 13.75 47.98 7.29
C TRP A 161 12.97 47.77 8.57
N VAL A 162 12.16 48.78 8.92
CA VAL A 162 11.36 48.81 10.15
C VAL A 162 10.43 47.59 10.24
N GLY A 163 10.00 47.06 9.09
CA GLY A 163 9.15 45.87 9.01
C GLY A 163 7.69 46.25 8.79
N ILE A 164 6.77 45.49 9.40
CA ILE A 164 5.34 45.82 9.37
C ILE A 164 5.02 46.85 10.43
N GLU A 165 4.41 47.95 9.99
CA GLU A 165 3.87 48.98 10.85
C GLU A 165 2.45 49.34 10.41
N ASP A 166 1.74 50.02 11.32
CA ASP A 166 0.52 50.72 10.96
C ASP A 166 0.85 51.84 9.98
N ASN A 167 0.06 52.01 8.93
CA ASN A 167 0.29 53.09 7.97
C ASN A 167 0.26 54.45 8.68
N ILE A 168 1.28 55.27 8.44
CA ILE A 168 1.36 56.61 9.03
C ILE A 168 0.22 57.51 8.56
N ASN A 169 -0.31 57.28 7.36
CA ASN A 169 -1.43 58.01 6.81
C ASN A 169 -2.74 57.25 7.10
N GLY A 170 -3.53 57.78 8.02
CA GLY A 170 -4.82 57.20 8.42
C GLY A 170 -5.88 57.19 7.33
N ALA A 171 -5.74 58.04 6.30
CA ALA A 171 -6.66 58.13 5.17
C ALA A 171 -6.39 57.09 4.06
N SER A 172 -5.30 56.32 4.15
CA SER A 172 -5.00 55.24 3.22
C SER A 172 -5.98 54.08 3.39
N ALA A 173 -6.30 53.40 2.28
CA ALA A 173 -7.08 52.16 2.31
C ALA A 173 -6.31 50.99 2.96
N GLU A 174 -4.98 51.08 2.98
CA GLU A 174 -4.09 50.06 3.53
C GLU A 174 -3.69 50.44 4.97
N SER A 175 -4.34 49.81 5.95
CA SER A 175 -4.11 50.10 7.37
C SER A 175 -2.73 49.66 7.88
N LYS A 176 -2.11 48.67 7.23
CA LYS A 176 -0.78 48.14 7.54
C LYS A 176 0.08 48.10 6.28
N VAL A 177 1.34 48.47 6.44
CA VAL A 177 2.30 48.59 5.34
C VAL A 177 3.64 48.04 5.77
N LEU A 178 4.44 47.67 4.77
CA LEU A 178 5.85 47.41 4.96
C LEU A 178 6.63 48.73 4.82
N VAL A 179 7.41 49.08 5.82
CA VAL A 179 8.10 50.38 5.90
C VAL A 179 9.61 50.22 5.72
N ALA A 180 10.16 50.96 4.77
CA ALA A 180 11.59 51.26 4.70
C ALA A 180 11.81 52.73 5.04
N ALA A 181 12.72 53.01 5.97
CA ALA A 181 13.01 54.35 6.46
C ALA A 181 14.50 54.66 6.26
N LYS A 182 14.82 55.92 5.96
CA LYS A 182 16.20 56.40 5.96
C LYS A 182 16.27 57.81 6.54
N LEU A 183 17.10 57.97 7.56
CA LEU A 183 17.41 59.29 8.10
C LEU A 183 18.30 60.03 7.09
N LEU A 184 17.78 61.13 6.55
CA LEU A 184 18.48 62.00 5.63
C LEU A 184 19.42 62.90 6.44
N GLN A 185 20.69 62.94 6.02
CA GLN A 185 21.73 63.68 6.72
C GLN A 185 22.41 64.66 5.77
N ALA A 186 22.66 65.87 6.24
CA ALA A 186 23.53 66.83 5.59
C ALA A 186 24.88 66.89 6.31
N THR A 187 25.93 67.29 5.60
CA THR A 187 27.22 67.57 6.20
C THR A 187 27.27 69.05 6.57
N ASP A 188 27.51 69.33 7.85
CA ASP A 188 27.77 70.70 8.31
C ASP A 188 29.12 71.17 7.76
N GLU A 189 29.14 72.27 7.02
CA GLU A 189 30.33 72.77 6.32
C GLU A 189 31.41 73.31 7.25
N ARG A 190 31.08 73.61 8.51
CA ARG A 190 32.00 74.21 9.50
C ARG A 190 32.64 73.15 10.37
N THR A 191 31.88 72.11 10.73
CA THR A 191 32.30 71.05 11.64
C THR A 191 32.61 69.73 10.93
N LEU A 192 32.24 69.60 9.65
CA LEU A 192 32.26 68.36 8.86
C LEU A 192 31.48 67.20 9.51
N SER A 193 30.61 67.51 10.47
CA SER A 193 29.77 66.53 11.13
C SER A 193 28.48 66.27 10.34
N LYS A 194 27.94 65.06 10.42
CA LYS A 194 26.65 64.72 9.82
C LYS A 194 25.53 65.13 10.76
N ILE A 195 24.61 65.97 10.28
CA ILE A 195 23.42 66.40 11.00
C ILE A 195 22.16 65.82 10.33
N PRO A 196 21.16 65.35 11.09
CA PRO A 196 19.88 64.96 10.52
C PRO A 196 19.18 66.19 9.94
N VAL A 197 18.60 66.04 8.74
CA VAL A 197 17.85 67.10 8.05
C VAL A 197 16.43 66.66 7.67
N GLY A 198 16.15 65.37 7.74
CA GLY A 198 14.81 64.84 7.56
C GLY A 198 14.76 63.32 7.55
N LEU A 199 13.58 62.77 7.32
CA LEU A 199 13.29 61.35 7.26
C LEU A 199 12.62 61.03 5.92
N LEU A 200 13.19 60.10 5.17
CA LEU A 200 12.56 59.51 3.99
C LEU A 200 11.89 58.19 4.38
N LEU A 201 10.65 58.02 3.96
CA LEU A 201 9.81 56.86 4.22
C LEU A 201 9.24 56.32 2.92
N ILE A 202 9.36 55.01 2.75
CA ILE A 202 8.76 54.26 1.65
C ILE A 202 7.78 53.26 2.26
N ASN A 203 6.51 53.41 1.89
CA ASN A 203 5.47 52.47 2.29
C ASN A 203 5.17 51.52 1.13
N TYR A 204 5.23 50.23 1.40
CA TYR A 204 5.01 49.17 0.42
C TYR A 204 3.77 48.34 0.81
N SER A 205 2.92 48.03 -0.18
CA SER A 205 1.68 47.28 0.01
C SER A 205 1.96 45.82 0.34
N LEU A 206 1.35 45.37 1.44
CA LEU A 206 1.34 43.95 1.83
C LEU A 206 0.54 43.11 0.83
N GLY A 207 -0.48 43.69 0.18
CA GLY A 207 -1.29 43.01 -0.83
C GLY A 207 -0.46 42.56 -2.05
N ASN A 208 0.47 43.40 -2.51
CA ASN A 208 1.34 43.02 -3.63
C ASN A 208 2.32 41.91 -3.24
N LEU A 209 2.86 41.98 -2.02
CA LEU A 209 3.73 40.94 -1.47
C LEU A 209 2.99 39.60 -1.38
N ARG A 210 1.73 39.61 -0.92
CA ARG A 210 0.86 38.44 -0.88
C ARG A 210 0.55 37.88 -2.26
N GLY A 211 0.24 38.73 -3.24
CA GLY A 211 -0.14 38.30 -4.58
C GLY A 211 0.90 37.41 -5.27
N HIS A 212 2.19 37.64 -5.02
CA HIS A 212 3.26 36.75 -5.51
C HIS A 212 3.30 35.44 -4.71
N PHE A 213 3.45 35.51 -3.39
CA PHE A 213 3.68 34.33 -2.57
C PHE A 213 2.45 33.40 -2.54
N ASP A 214 1.23 33.93 -2.49
CA ASP A 214 -0.02 33.16 -2.48
C ASP A 214 -0.27 32.41 -3.81
N SER A 215 0.38 32.81 -4.92
CA SER A 215 0.20 32.19 -6.24
C SER A 215 0.91 30.83 -6.40
N ILE A 216 1.82 30.51 -5.48
CA ILE A 216 2.64 29.30 -5.55
C ILE A 216 1.86 28.15 -4.91
N ASP A 217 1.58 27.11 -5.70
CA ASP A 217 1.04 25.85 -5.17
C ASP A 217 2.13 25.11 -4.38
N ARG A 218 1.88 24.93 -3.08
CA ARG A 218 2.82 24.29 -2.14
C ARG A 218 2.29 22.95 -1.64
N GLY A 219 1.14 22.51 -2.13
CA GLY A 219 0.42 21.34 -1.64
C GLY A 219 -0.42 21.63 -0.39
N GLU A 220 -1.30 20.69 -0.10
CA GLU A 220 -2.30 20.83 0.96
C GLU A 220 -1.66 20.94 2.35
N GLY A 221 -2.06 21.96 3.10
CA GLY A 221 -1.57 22.23 4.46
C GLY A 221 -0.16 22.82 4.53
N ALA A 222 0.49 23.09 3.41
CA ALA A 222 1.76 23.82 3.40
C ALA A 222 1.53 25.32 3.68
N ALA A 223 2.40 25.90 4.49
CA ALA A 223 2.36 27.30 4.88
C ALA A 223 3.75 27.94 4.71
N MET A 224 3.77 29.26 4.59
CA MET A 224 4.97 30.06 4.45
C MET A 224 4.84 31.27 5.36
N LEU A 225 5.94 31.62 6.03
CA LEU A 225 6.07 32.79 6.88
C LEU A 225 7.28 33.60 6.42
N ILE A 226 7.15 34.92 6.46
CA ILE A 226 8.30 35.83 6.40
C ILE A 226 8.36 36.56 7.72
N VAL A 227 9.53 36.62 8.34
CA VAL A 227 9.70 37.16 9.69
C VAL A 227 10.83 38.18 9.69
N ASP A 228 10.56 39.38 10.25
CA ASP A 228 11.53 40.46 10.34
C ASP A 228 12.62 40.21 11.41
N ARG A 229 13.60 41.12 11.53
CA ARG A 229 14.66 41.03 12.55
C ARG A 229 14.11 41.09 13.99
N SER A 230 12.97 41.74 14.17
CA SER A 230 12.25 41.88 15.43
C SER A 230 11.32 40.70 15.74
N ARG A 231 11.42 39.62 14.95
CA ARG A 231 10.62 38.38 15.07
C ARG A 231 9.14 38.57 14.77
N ARG A 232 8.74 39.66 14.13
CA ARG A 232 7.35 39.87 13.72
C ARG A 232 7.09 39.25 12.36
N ILE A 233 5.93 38.65 12.21
CA ILE A 233 5.49 37.99 10.99
C ILE A 233 5.06 39.06 9.99
N VAL A 234 5.82 39.19 8.91
CA VAL A 234 5.59 40.12 7.79
C VAL A 234 4.63 39.50 6.77
N TYR A 235 4.71 38.19 6.58
CA TYR A 235 3.82 37.47 5.68
C TYR A 235 3.43 36.15 6.31
N SER A 236 2.17 35.77 6.14
CA SER A 236 1.64 34.46 6.48
C SER A 236 0.48 34.13 5.55
N ASN A 237 0.29 32.83 5.28
CA ASN A 237 -0.92 32.34 4.64
C ASN A 237 -2.19 32.60 5.47
N ASN A 238 -2.05 32.74 6.79
CA ASN A 238 -3.12 33.19 7.68
C ASN A 238 -2.96 34.69 7.99
N PRO A 239 -3.83 35.56 7.45
CA PRO A 239 -3.72 37.01 7.65
C PRO A 239 -3.76 37.45 9.11
N GLU A 240 -4.39 36.69 10.00
CA GLU A 240 -4.48 37.02 11.43
C GLU A 240 -3.13 36.95 12.16
N GLN A 241 -2.15 36.25 11.60
CA GLN A 241 -0.81 36.15 12.18
C GLN A 241 0.07 37.35 11.83
N ILE A 242 -0.30 38.16 10.83
CA ILE A 242 0.53 39.26 10.35
C ILE A 242 0.66 40.33 11.44
N GLY A 243 1.90 40.74 11.71
CA GLY A 243 2.25 41.67 12.79
C GLY A 243 2.40 41.02 14.17
N THR A 244 2.01 39.75 14.34
CA THR A 244 2.28 39.00 15.58
C THR A 244 3.74 38.54 15.64
N GLN A 245 4.23 38.17 16.82
CA GLN A 245 5.57 37.60 16.98
C GLN A 245 5.58 36.11 16.67
N LEU A 246 6.63 35.65 15.99
CA LEU A 246 6.89 34.23 15.79
C LEU A 246 7.07 33.55 17.16
N ASP A 247 6.54 32.33 17.27
CA ASP A 247 6.69 31.52 18.47
C ASP A 247 8.16 31.43 18.91
N PRO A 248 8.49 31.78 20.18
CA PRO A 248 9.87 31.77 20.67
C PRO A 248 10.54 30.41 20.61
N GLY A 249 9.78 29.32 20.78
CA GLY A 249 10.29 27.95 20.72
C GLY A 249 10.71 27.56 19.30
N ILE A 250 9.91 27.95 18.30
CA ILE A 250 10.29 27.79 16.89
C ILE A 250 11.51 28.64 16.58
N TYR A 251 11.49 29.94 16.92
CA TYR A 251 12.59 30.86 16.59
C TYR A 251 13.94 30.46 17.19
N ALA A 252 13.96 29.91 18.41
CA ALA A 252 15.17 29.46 19.08
C ALA A 252 15.93 28.35 18.31
N ARG A 253 15.25 27.65 17.39
CA ARG A 253 15.82 26.62 16.54
C ARG A 253 16.23 27.11 15.15
N LEU A 254 16.00 28.40 14.85
CA LEU A 254 16.34 29.06 13.59
C LEU A 254 17.64 29.88 13.74
N ASP A 255 18.64 29.28 14.38
CA ASP A 255 19.91 29.92 14.75
C ASP A 255 20.94 29.91 13.62
N GLN A 256 20.82 28.99 12.67
CA GLN A 256 21.68 28.91 11.49
C GLN A 256 21.22 29.89 10.37
N PRO A 257 22.08 30.20 9.39
CA PRO A 257 21.69 31.02 8.23
C PRO A 257 20.63 30.35 7.37
N ALA A 258 20.69 29.03 7.24
CA ALA A 258 19.76 28.18 6.49
C ALA A 258 19.82 26.78 7.08
N ASP A 259 18.67 26.14 7.28
CA ASP A 259 18.59 24.74 7.68
C ASP A 259 17.20 24.19 7.35
N ALA A 260 17.08 22.87 7.36
CA ALA A 260 15.80 22.20 7.20
C ALA A 260 15.70 20.94 8.08
N PHE A 261 14.60 20.82 8.79
CA PHE A 261 14.39 19.73 9.75
C PHE A 261 12.90 19.40 9.90
N VAL A 262 12.62 18.23 10.49
CA VAL A 262 11.25 17.85 10.83
C VAL A 262 10.97 18.25 12.27
N GLU A 263 9.85 18.93 12.50
CA GLU A 263 9.37 19.34 13.80
C GLU A 263 7.92 18.94 14.03
N THR A 264 7.57 18.55 15.25
CA THR A 264 6.19 18.24 15.60
C THR A 264 5.48 19.51 16.07
N ILE A 265 4.58 20.05 15.26
CA ILE A 265 3.78 21.23 15.57
C ILE A 265 2.31 20.80 15.68
N ALA A 266 1.65 21.14 16.79
CA ALA A 266 0.28 20.73 17.08
C ALA A 266 0.01 19.21 16.98
N GLY A 267 1.04 18.38 17.25
CA GLY A 267 0.95 16.92 17.18
C GLY A 267 1.18 16.34 15.78
N GLU A 268 1.42 17.17 14.77
CA GLU A 268 1.71 16.73 13.40
C GLU A 268 3.18 16.94 13.03
N PRO A 269 3.84 15.97 12.37
CA PRO A 269 5.20 16.17 11.85
C PRO A 269 5.17 17.09 10.63
N ILE A 270 5.81 18.24 10.77
CA ILE A 270 5.95 19.27 9.75
C ILE A 270 7.43 19.36 9.37
N PHE A 271 7.70 19.27 8.07
CA PHE A 271 9.00 19.60 7.54
C PHE A 271 9.11 21.13 7.46
N LEU A 272 10.06 21.69 8.20
CA LEU A 272 10.36 23.11 8.25
C LEU A 272 11.66 23.35 7.50
N SER A 273 11.63 24.22 6.51
CA SER A 273 12.80 24.69 5.77
C SER A 273 12.84 26.20 5.86
N TYR A 274 14.00 26.76 6.19
CA TYR A 274 14.13 28.21 6.32
C TYR A 274 15.46 28.73 5.78
N GLU A 275 15.45 29.98 5.36
CA GLU A 275 16.64 30.68 4.91
C GLU A 275 16.58 32.15 5.34
N ARG A 276 17.70 32.67 5.82
CA ARG A 276 17.86 34.06 6.23
C ARG A 276 18.37 34.90 5.06
N SER A 277 17.68 36.01 4.78
CA SER A 277 18.12 37.02 3.83
C SER A 277 19.48 37.61 4.25
N PRO A 278 20.51 37.56 3.41
CA PRO A 278 21.78 38.25 3.68
C PRO A 278 21.64 39.78 3.58
N LEU A 279 20.64 40.28 2.84
CA LEU A 279 20.38 41.71 2.67
C LEU A 279 19.71 42.29 3.92
N SER A 280 18.54 41.76 4.28
CA SER A 280 17.69 42.31 5.34
C SER A 280 17.74 41.54 6.64
N GLY A 281 18.39 40.38 6.71
CA GLY A 281 18.40 39.52 7.90
C GLY A 281 17.05 38.87 8.23
N TRP A 282 16.02 39.10 7.41
CA TRP A 282 14.69 38.50 7.56
C TRP A 282 14.73 37.01 7.27
N LEU A 283 13.83 36.26 7.89
CA LEU A 283 13.69 34.83 7.70
C LEU A 283 12.55 34.53 6.76
N VAL A 284 12.80 33.68 5.77
CA VAL A 284 11.77 33.00 4.99
C VAL A 284 11.65 31.58 5.51
N ILE A 285 10.46 31.18 5.94
CA ILE A 285 10.18 29.89 6.56
C ILE A 285 9.07 29.20 5.78
N ASN A 286 9.32 28.00 5.30
CA ASN A 286 8.30 27.12 4.73
C ASN A 286 8.01 25.97 5.69
N LEU A 287 6.72 25.67 5.85
CA LEU A 287 6.19 24.64 6.73
C LEU A 287 5.34 23.69 5.90
N THR A 288 5.82 22.47 5.67
CA THR A 288 5.11 21.49 4.85
C THR A 288 4.83 20.22 5.64
N PRO A 289 3.56 19.81 5.83
CA PRO A 289 3.26 18.57 6.53
C PRO A 289 3.91 17.36 5.84
N VAL A 290 4.53 16.46 6.62
CA VAL A 290 5.22 15.29 6.05
C VAL A 290 4.26 14.39 5.27
N ARG A 291 2.98 14.34 5.66
CA ARG A 291 1.93 13.64 4.92
C ARG A 291 1.80 14.14 3.48
N THR A 292 1.93 15.45 3.26
CA THR A 292 1.79 16.10 1.94
C THR A 292 2.94 15.68 1.04
N LEU A 293 4.16 15.61 1.58
CA LEU A 293 5.34 15.12 0.86
C LEU A 293 5.22 13.62 0.48
N THR A 294 4.60 12.81 1.34
CA THR A 294 4.46 11.37 1.11
C THR A 294 3.18 10.96 0.38
N ALA A 295 2.22 11.87 0.20
CA ALA A 295 0.92 11.60 -0.41
C ALA A 295 1.01 10.87 -1.77
N PRO A 296 1.94 11.21 -2.68
CA PRO A 296 2.09 10.51 -3.96
C PRO A 296 2.42 9.02 -3.81
N THR A 297 3.07 8.61 -2.71
CA THR A 297 3.47 7.20 -2.48
C THR A 297 2.32 6.30 -2.03
N SER A 298 1.20 6.87 -1.58
CA SER A 298 0.03 6.10 -1.14
C SER A 298 -0.56 5.23 -2.26
N GLN A 299 -0.47 5.68 -3.51
CA GLN A 299 -0.95 4.93 -4.68
C GLN A 299 -0.13 3.65 -4.94
N ILE A 300 1.17 3.65 -4.61
CA ILE A 300 2.06 2.50 -4.75
C ILE A 300 1.61 1.38 -3.79
N PHE A 301 1.24 1.75 -2.57
CA PHE A 301 0.71 0.80 -1.59
C PHE A 301 -0.60 0.17 -2.06
N ALA A 302 -1.55 0.99 -2.54
CA ALA A 302 -2.82 0.50 -3.07
C ALA A 302 -2.62 -0.44 -4.29
N GLY A 303 -1.73 -0.08 -5.21
CA GLY A 303 -1.38 -0.93 -6.36
C GLY A 303 -0.74 -2.26 -5.94
N THR A 304 0.11 -2.26 -4.91
CA THR A 304 0.72 -3.48 -4.37
C THR A 304 -0.33 -4.39 -3.73
N LEU A 305 -1.26 -3.82 -2.95
CA LEU A 305 -2.36 -4.58 -2.34
C LEU A 305 -3.29 -5.18 -3.40
N PHE A 306 -3.56 -4.45 -4.46
CA PHE A 306 -4.33 -4.94 -5.60
C PHE A 306 -3.63 -6.12 -6.29
N LEU A 307 -2.33 -6.00 -6.58
CA LEU A 307 -1.55 -7.10 -7.17
C LEU A 307 -1.48 -8.32 -6.25
N LEU A 308 -1.38 -8.12 -4.94
CA LEU A 308 -1.43 -9.19 -3.94
C LEU A 308 -2.77 -9.92 -3.98
N PHE A 309 -3.88 -9.18 -4.03
CA PHE A 309 -5.22 -9.76 -4.12
C PHE A 309 -5.39 -10.58 -5.41
N VAL A 310 -4.94 -10.04 -6.54
CA VAL A 310 -4.95 -10.76 -7.83
C VAL A 310 -4.10 -12.04 -7.74
N SER A 311 -2.91 -11.98 -7.16
CA SER A 311 -2.04 -13.15 -6.97
C SER A 311 -2.71 -14.22 -6.10
N LEU A 312 -3.29 -13.83 -4.97
CA LEU A 312 -4.03 -14.74 -4.09
C LEU A 312 -5.24 -15.36 -4.77
N ALA A 313 -5.99 -14.59 -5.56
CA ALA A 313 -7.12 -15.10 -6.33
C ALA A 313 -6.66 -16.15 -7.35
N VAL A 314 -5.57 -15.89 -8.09
CA VAL A 314 -4.99 -16.86 -9.04
C VAL A 314 -4.55 -18.14 -8.32
N VAL A 315 -3.86 -18.02 -7.18
CA VAL A 315 -3.42 -19.19 -6.38
C VAL A 315 -4.62 -19.97 -5.86
N ALA A 316 -5.67 -19.30 -5.36
CA ALA A 316 -6.88 -19.95 -4.88
C ALA A 316 -7.62 -20.69 -6.00
N THR A 317 -7.76 -20.07 -7.18
CA THR A 317 -8.37 -20.69 -8.36
C THR A 317 -7.57 -21.90 -8.83
N ALA A 318 -6.24 -21.79 -8.90
CA ALA A 318 -5.36 -22.91 -9.26
C ALA A 318 -5.44 -24.04 -8.23
N ALA A 319 -5.47 -23.73 -6.93
CA ALA A 319 -5.60 -24.72 -5.87
C ALA A 319 -6.95 -25.44 -5.93
N LEU A 320 -8.05 -24.73 -6.19
CA LEU A 320 -9.38 -25.32 -6.39
C LEU A 320 -9.40 -26.22 -7.63
N PHE A 321 -8.75 -25.79 -8.71
CA PHE A 321 -8.61 -26.59 -9.93
C PHE A 321 -7.84 -27.89 -9.64
N VAL A 322 -6.63 -27.82 -9.08
CA VAL A 322 -5.80 -29.00 -8.73
C VAL A 322 -6.53 -29.91 -7.75
N SER A 323 -7.19 -29.34 -6.73
CA SER A 323 -7.93 -30.13 -5.75
C SER A 323 -9.08 -30.91 -6.39
N ARG A 324 -9.79 -30.31 -7.36
CA ARG A 324 -10.93 -30.96 -8.03
C ARG A 324 -10.51 -31.90 -9.16
N ALA A 325 -9.50 -31.53 -9.93
CA ALA A 325 -9.03 -32.28 -11.10
C ALA A 325 -8.15 -33.48 -10.72
N ILE A 326 -7.30 -33.34 -9.69
CA ILE A 326 -6.27 -34.33 -9.36
C ILE A 326 -6.51 -34.97 -7.99
N VAL A 327 -6.59 -34.17 -6.93
CA VAL A 327 -6.56 -34.71 -5.55
C VAL A 327 -7.83 -35.52 -5.22
N LEU A 328 -9.00 -35.00 -5.58
CA LEU A 328 -10.28 -35.63 -5.23
C LEU A 328 -10.47 -37.00 -5.91
N PRO A 329 -10.21 -37.16 -7.23
CA PRO A 329 -10.27 -38.48 -7.88
C PRO A 329 -9.27 -39.49 -7.29
N ILE A 330 -8.03 -39.07 -7.01
CA ILE A 330 -7.01 -39.96 -6.41
C ILE A 330 -7.46 -40.44 -5.02
N ASN A 331 -8.01 -39.54 -4.21
CA ASN A 331 -8.54 -39.92 -2.89
C ASN A 331 -9.72 -40.89 -3.01
N GLN A 332 -10.65 -40.68 -3.97
CA GLN A 332 -11.78 -41.59 -4.21
C GLN A 332 -11.33 -43.00 -4.60
N ILE A 333 -10.32 -43.12 -5.46
CA ILE A 333 -9.73 -44.41 -5.84
C ILE A 333 -9.06 -45.05 -4.61
N THR A 334 -8.27 -44.27 -3.87
CA THR A 334 -7.56 -44.75 -2.67
C THR A 334 -8.53 -45.25 -1.59
N GLU A 335 -9.60 -44.50 -1.32
CA GLU A 335 -10.63 -44.90 -0.35
C GLU A 335 -11.38 -46.16 -0.81
N SER A 336 -11.70 -46.26 -2.10
CA SER A 336 -12.34 -47.45 -2.65
C SER A 336 -11.47 -48.71 -2.46
N PHE A 337 -10.15 -48.59 -2.69
CA PHE A 337 -9.22 -49.69 -2.41
C PHE A 337 -9.13 -50.04 -0.93
N LYS A 338 -9.05 -49.05 -0.02
CA LYS A 338 -9.01 -49.30 1.43
C LYS A 338 -10.25 -50.04 1.92
N LEU A 339 -11.44 -49.57 1.52
CA LEU A 339 -12.70 -50.20 1.89
C LEU A 339 -12.79 -51.64 1.40
N SER A 340 -12.25 -51.94 0.21
CA SER A 340 -12.21 -53.31 -0.30
C SER A 340 -11.24 -54.25 0.44
N GLN A 341 -10.23 -53.69 1.12
CA GLN A 341 -9.23 -54.46 1.86
C GLN A 341 -9.66 -54.69 3.32
N GLU A 342 -10.25 -53.68 3.97
CA GLU A 342 -10.66 -53.74 5.37
C GLU A 342 -11.92 -54.60 5.56
N GLU A 343 -12.81 -54.68 4.57
CA GLU A 343 -14.05 -55.45 4.66
C GLU A 343 -14.15 -56.44 3.49
N PHE A 344 -13.73 -57.69 3.76
CA PHE A 344 -13.75 -58.77 2.79
C PHE A 344 -15.20 -59.03 2.31
N GLY A 345 -15.51 -58.59 1.09
CA GLY A 345 -16.84 -58.74 0.49
C GLY A 345 -17.55 -57.42 0.16
N HIS A 346 -16.98 -56.26 0.49
CA HIS A 346 -17.55 -54.99 0.05
C HIS A 346 -17.47 -54.84 -1.48
N PRO A 347 -18.59 -54.57 -2.17
CA PRO A 347 -18.57 -54.33 -3.61
C PRO A 347 -17.85 -53.01 -3.90
N LEU A 348 -16.77 -53.09 -4.68
CA LEU A 348 -16.09 -51.93 -5.23
C LEU A 348 -17.09 -51.13 -6.07
N LYS A 349 -17.25 -49.83 -5.80
CA LYS A 349 -18.15 -48.98 -6.58
C LYS A 349 -17.44 -48.48 -7.84
N LEU A 350 -18.19 -48.38 -8.95
CA LEU A 350 -17.73 -47.71 -10.16
C LEU A 350 -17.54 -46.22 -9.88
N LEU A 351 -16.41 -45.68 -10.33
CA LEU A 351 -16.10 -44.26 -10.19
C LEU A 351 -16.35 -43.55 -11.53
N PRO A 352 -16.95 -42.33 -11.52
CA PRO A 352 -17.20 -41.57 -12.73
C PRO A 352 -15.88 -41.08 -13.33
N ILE A 353 -15.68 -41.30 -14.63
CA ILE A 353 -14.52 -40.77 -15.37
C ILE A 353 -14.79 -39.30 -15.65
N ARG A 354 -14.07 -38.41 -14.96
CA ARG A 354 -14.30 -36.95 -15.01
C ARG A 354 -13.33 -36.19 -15.94
N SER A 355 -12.25 -36.84 -16.36
CA SER A 355 -11.20 -36.25 -17.20
C SER A 355 -10.75 -37.25 -18.25
N ASN A 356 -10.09 -36.77 -19.30
CA ASN A 356 -9.50 -37.60 -20.36
C ASN A 356 -7.96 -37.57 -20.33
N ASP A 357 -7.40 -37.29 -19.15
CA ASP A 357 -5.96 -37.28 -18.84
C ASP A 357 -5.55 -38.58 -18.11
N GLU A 358 -4.34 -38.61 -17.53
CA GLU A 358 -3.80 -39.73 -16.77
C GLU A 358 -4.66 -40.06 -15.52
N ILE A 359 -5.36 -39.09 -14.94
CA ILE A 359 -6.29 -39.32 -13.83
C ILE A 359 -7.57 -40.01 -14.35
N GLY A 360 -8.04 -39.61 -15.53
CA GLY A 360 -9.06 -40.30 -16.28
C GLY A 360 -8.70 -41.75 -16.60
N ASP A 361 -7.49 -41.98 -17.10
CA ASP A 361 -6.94 -43.32 -17.37
C ASP A 361 -6.82 -44.16 -16.09
N LEU A 362 -6.35 -43.57 -14.99
CA LEU A 362 -6.27 -44.27 -13.71
C LEU A 362 -7.67 -44.69 -13.23
N THR A 363 -8.69 -43.84 -13.44
CA THR A 363 -10.08 -44.16 -13.12
C THR A 363 -10.62 -45.28 -14.02
N ARG A 364 -10.29 -45.26 -15.33
CA ARG A 364 -10.61 -46.33 -16.27
C ARG A 364 -10.01 -47.66 -15.82
N TRP A 365 -8.71 -47.69 -15.54
CA TRP A 365 -8.02 -48.88 -15.06
C TRP A 365 -8.58 -49.41 -13.75
N TYR A 366 -8.93 -48.53 -12.80
CA TYR A 366 -9.62 -48.92 -11.58
C TYR A 366 -10.98 -49.60 -11.87
N ASN A 367 -11.81 -49.02 -12.75
CA ASN A 367 -13.10 -49.60 -13.11
C ASN A 367 -12.94 -50.96 -13.80
N THR A 368 -12.00 -51.10 -14.74
CA THR A 368 -11.69 -52.38 -15.40
C THR A 368 -11.17 -53.42 -14.41
N PHE A 369 -10.29 -53.02 -13.48
CA PHE A 369 -9.82 -53.91 -12.41
C PHE A 369 -10.98 -54.42 -11.56
N LYS A 370 -11.89 -53.53 -11.15
CA LYS A 370 -13.10 -53.88 -10.42
C LYS A 370 -13.95 -54.91 -11.18
N GLU A 371 -14.22 -54.66 -12.45
CA GLU A 371 -15.02 -55.56 -13.30
C GLU A 371 -14.35 -56.94 -13.42
N SER A 372 -13.02 -56.99 -13.59
CA SER A 372 -12.28 -58.25 -13.65
C SER A 372 -12.33 -59.02 -12.32
N LEU A 373 -12.30 -58.33 -11.18
CA LEU A 373 -12.40 -58.94 -9.85
C LEU A 373 -13.80 -59.54 -9.62
N GLU A 374 -14.86 -58.84 -10.04
CA GLU A 374 -16.22 -59.34 -9.95
C GLU A 374 -16.45 -60.55 -10.88
N ALA A 375 -15.99 -60.47 -12.13
CA ALA A 375 -16.07 -61.60 -13.06
C ALA A 375 -15.35 -62.84 -12.50
N ARG A 376 -14.15 -62.66 -11.92
CA ARG A 376 -13.42 -63.74 -11.27
C ARG A 376 -14.18 -64.33 -10.08
N ARG A 377 -14.79 -63.51 -9.23
CA ARG A 377 -15.61 -63.99 -8.11
C ARG A 377 -16.82 -64.81 -8.58
N LEU A 378 -17.49 -64.39 -9.65
CA LEU A 378 -18.61 -65.14 -10.22
C LEU A 378 -18.15 -66.51 -10.72
N VAL A 379 -17.03 -66.56 -11.45
CA VAL A 379 -16.44 -67.83 -11.92
C VAL A 379 -16.02 -68.72 -10.75
N GLU A 380 -15.39 -68.17 -9.70
CA GLU A 380 -15.03 -68.92 -8.50
C GLU A 380 -16.27 -69.49 -7.79
N GLN A 381 -17.36 -68.74 -7.69
CA GLN A 381 -18.63 -69.22 -7.12
C GLN A 381 -19.28 -70.32 -7.97
N GLU A 382 -19.28 -70.19 -9.30
CA GLU A 382 -19.78 -71.22 -10.20
C GLU A 382 -18.92 -72.50 -10.11
N LEU A 383 -17.60 -72.35 -10.02
CA LEU A 383 -16.68 -73.48 -9.87
C LEU A 383 -16.93 -74.23 -8.55
N VAL A 384 -17.14 -73.50 -7.45
CA VAL A 384 -17.50 -74.10 -6.15
C VAL A 384 -18.82 -74.87 -6.26
N LYS A 385 -19.86 -74.27 -6.85
CA LYS A 385 -21.16 -74.94 -7.05
C LYS A 385 -21.05 -76.18 -7.95
N ALA A 386 -20.31 -76.09 -9.03
CA ALA A 386 -20.09 -77.21 -9.94
C ALA A 386 -19.32 -78.35 -9.26
N LYS A 387 -18.30 -78.01 -8.45
CA LYS A 387 -17.56 -78.97 -7.62
C LYS A 387 -18.48 -79.66 -6.62
N GLU A 388 -19.27 -78.89 -5.84
CA GLU A 388 -20.22 -79.44 -4.87
C GLU A 388 -21.24 -80.36 -5.53
N SER A 389 -21.75 -79.99 -6.71
CA SER A 389 -22.68 -80.85 -7.47
C SER A 389 -22.02 -82.14 -7.96
N ALA A 390 -20.75 -82.09 -8.40
CA ALA A 390 -20.01 -83.27 -8.85
C ALA A 390 -19.69 -84.21 -7.68
N GLU A 391 -19.29 -83.66 -6.53
CA GLU A 391 -19.06 -84.41 -5.30
C GLU A 391 -20.34 -85.08 -4.81
N ALA A 392 -21.47 -84.36 -4.81
CA ALA A 392 -22.77 -84.92 -4.44
C ALA A 392 -23.20 -86.06 -5.38
N ALA A 393 -23.01 -85.90 -6.70
CA ALA A 393 -23.31 -86.95 -7.68
C ALA A 393 -22.40 -88.18 -7.51
N SER A 394 -21.11 -87.98 -7.25
CA SER A 394 -20.16 -89.05 -7.00
C SER A 394 -20.49 -89.82 -5.73
N TYR A 395 -20.87 -89.11 -4.66
CA TYR A 395 -21.31 -89.70 -3.41
C TYR A 395 -22.58 -90.53 -3.60
N ALA A 396 -23.61 -89.96 -4.23
CA ALA A 396 -24.86 -90.67 -4.52
C ALA A 396 -24.66 -91.91 -5.41
N LYS A 397 -23.77 -91.84 -6.40
CA LYS A 397 -23.39 -93.01 -7.22
C LYS A 397 -22.75 -94.10 -6.36
N SER A 398 -21.79 -93.74 -5.51
CA SER A 398 -21.07 -94.69 -4.66
C SER A 398 -22.00 -95.35 -3.65
N GLU A 399 -22.89 -94.58 -3.02
CA GLU A 399 -23.92 -95.08 -2.10
C GLU A 399 -24.91 -96.01 -2.80
N PHE A 400 -25.38 -95.66 -4.00
CA PHE A 400 -26.26 -96.52 -4.79
C PHE A 400 -25.59 -97.85 -5.14
N LEU A 401 -24.34 -97.83 -5.64
CA LEU A 401 -23.62 -99.06 -6.01
C LEU A 401 -23.37 -99.96 -4.80
N ALA A 402 -22.97 -99.38 -3.66
CA ALA A 402 -22.75 -100.12 -2.42
C ALA A 402 -24.04 -100.79 -1.90
N ASN A 403 -25.16 -100.05 -1.91
CA ASN A 403 -26.46 -100.59 -1.48
C ASN A 403 -26.95 -101.69 -2.43
N MET A 404 -26.90 -101.45 -3.75
CA MET A 404 -27.30 -102.45 -4.75
C MET A 404 -26.45 -103.72 -4.68
N SER A 405 -25.15 -103.60 -4.40
CA SER A 405 -24.25 -104.75 -4.18
C SER A 405 -24.76 -105.65 -3.06
N HIS A 406 -25.09 -105.04 -1.91
CA HIS A 406 -25.50 -105.76 -0.72
C HIS A 406 -26.89 -106.41 -0.89
N GLU A 407 -27.80 -105.74 -1.59
CA GLU A 407 -29.16 -106.23 -1.80
C GLU A 407 -29.26 -107.32 -2.88
N ILE A 408 -28.35 -107.37 -3.85
CA ILE A 408 -28.34 -108.44 -4.87
C ILE A 408 -27.51 -109.65 -4.39
N ARG A 409 -26.39 -109.43 -3.69
CA ARG A 409 -25.53 -110.52 -3.19
C ARG A 409 -26.26 -111.43 -2.20
N THR A 410 -27.12 -110.87 -1.35
CA THR A 410 -27.86 -111.62 -0.33
C THR A 410 -28.80 -112.68 -0.93
N PRO A 411 -29.74 -112.36 -1.86
CA PRO A 411 -30.57 -113.35 -2.51
C PRO A 411 -29.76 -114.28 -3.41
N MET A 412 -28.71 -113.81 -4.09
CA MET A 412 -27.87 -114.65 -4.97
C MET A 412 -27.11 -115.74 -4.19
N ASN A 413 -26.54 -115.42 -3.04
CA ASN A 413 -25.94 -116.40 -2.14
C ASN A 413 -26.97 -117.40 -1.60
N GLY A 414 -28.21 -116.93 -1.36
CA GLY A 414 -29.34 -117.79 -1.03
C GLY A 414 -29.67 -118.79 -2.13
N VAL A 415 -29.74 -118.33 -3.40
CA VAL A 415 -29.98 -119.19 -4.57
C VAL A 415 -28.84 -120.20 -4.75
N LEU A 416 -27.58 -119.78 -4.67
CA LEU A 416 -26.41 -120.67 -4.73
C LEU A 416 -26.44 -121.73 -3.61
N GLY A 417 -26.80 -121.33 -2.39
CA GLY A 417 -26.98 -122.24 -1.26
C GLY A 417 -28.10 -123.26 -1.50
N MET A 418 -29.25 -122.84 -2.02
CA MET A 418 -30.36 -123.75 -2.35
C MET A 418 -29.99 -124.71 -3.49
N LEU A 419 -29.29 -124.22 -4.52
CA LEU A 419 -28.80 -125.06 -5.62
C LEU A 419 -27.75 -126.07 -5.14
N HIS A 420 -26.89 -125.69 -4.18
CA HIS A 420 -25.95 -126.60 -3.54
C HIS A 420 -26.67 -127.71 -2.77
N LEU A 421 -27.64 -127.35 -1.92
CA LEU A 421 -28.45 -128.32 -1.17
C LEU A 421 -29.24 -129.25 -2.09
N ALA A 422 -29.76 -128.76 -3.22
CA ALA A 422 -30.47 -129.58 -4.19
C ALA A 422 -29.55 -130.62 -4.86
N LEU A 423 -28.29 -130.28 -5.15
CA LEU A 423 -27.30 -131.20 -5.74
C LEU A 423 -26.91 -132.37 -4.83
N ASP A 424 -27.12 -132.22 -3.52
CA ASP A 424 -26.88 -133.23 -2.49
C ASP A 424 -28.09 -134.16 -2.27
N THR A 425 -29.17 -133.99 -3.04
CA THR A 425 -30.35 -134.89 -3.01
C THR A 425 -30.31 -135.94 -4.14
N ASP A 426 -31.16 -136.96 -4.05
CA ASP A 426 -31.32 -137.98 -5.11
C ASP A 426 -32.04 -137.39 -6.34
N LEU A 427 -31.24 -136.81 -7.25
CA LEU A 427 -31.70 -136.24 -8.52
C LEU A 427 -31.56 -137.24 -9.67
N SER A 428 -32.48 -137.19 -10.64
CA SER A 428 -32.28 -137.88 -11.92
C SER A 428 -31.10 -137.24 -12.69
N PRO A 429 -30.46 -137.96 -13.64
CA PRO A 429 -29.35 -137.42 -14.42
C PRO A 429 -29.68 -136.10 -15.14
N GLU A 430 -30.89 -135.97 -15.68
CA GLU A 430 -31.37 -134.74 -16.34
C GLU A 430 -31.59 -133.59 -15.34
N GLN A 431 -32.15 -133.87 -14.16
CA GLN A 431 -32.34 -132.86 -13.11
C GLN A 431 -31.00 -132.35 -12.58
N ARG A 432 -30.03 -133.25 -12.39
CA ARG A 432 -28.69 -132.88 -11.93
C ARG A 432 -27.99 -131.95 -12.92
N ASP A 433 -28.08 -132.22 -14.22
CA ASP A 433 -27.50 -131.36 -15.26
C ASP A 433 -28.13 -129.95 -15.28
N LEU A 434 -29.46 -129.87 -15.11
CA LEU A 434 -30.18 -128.60 -14.98
C LEU A 434 -29.76 -127.81 -13.73
N VAL A 435 -29.63 -128.45 -12.56
CA VAL A 435 -29.21 -127.77 -11.32
C VAL A 435 -27.73 -127.36 -11.39
N VAL A 436 -26.85 -128.18 -11.96
CA VAL A 436 -25.43 -127.82 -12.20
C VAL A 436 -25.33 -126.61 -13.12
N THR A 437 -26.12 -126.58 -14.19
CA THR A 437 -26.16 -125.45 -15.13
C THR A 437 -26.70 -124.19 -14.44
N ALA A 438 -27.79 -124.29 -13.68
CA ALA A 438 -28.34 -123.17 -12.92
C ALA A 438 -27.35 -122.61 -11.89
N ARG A 439 -26.59 -123.48 -11.20
CA ARG A 439 -25.56 -123.07 -10.24
C ARG A 439 -24.42 -122.34 -10.94
N ARG A 440 -23.94 -122.88 -12.07
CA ARG A 440 -22.89 -122.25 -12.86
C ARG A 440 -23.32 -120.86 -13.33
N SER A 441 -24.55 -120.72 -13.84
CA SER A 441 -25.10 -119.41 -14.24
C SER A 441 -25.24 -118.44 -13.06
N ALA A 442 -25.56 -118.92 -11.86
CA ALA A 442 -25.63 -118.10 -10.66
C ALA A 442 -24.25 -117.63 -10.16
N ASP A 443 -23.23 -118.50 -10.24
CA ASP A 443 -21.83 -118.15 -9.95
C ASP A 443 -21.30 -117.13 -10.97
N ASP A 444 -21.54 -117.36 -12.26
CA ASP A 444 -21.14 -116.44 -13.34
C ASP A 444 -21.80 -115.06 -13.16
N LEU A 445 -23.09 -115.02 -12.77
CA LEU A 445 -23.80 -113.78 -12.48
C LEU A 445 -23.24 -113.05 -11.25
N LEU A 446 -22.85 -113.78 -10.20
CA LEU A 446 -22.24 -113.20 -9.00
C LEU A 446 -20.85 -112.62 -9.30
N HIS A 447 -20.06 -113.32 -10.12
CA HIS A 447 -18.76 -112.83 -10.58
C HIS A 447 -18.89 -111.55 -11.40
N LEU A 448 -19.78 -111.54 -12.39
CA LEU A 448 -20.04 -110.35 -13.22
C LEU A 448 -20.56 -109.17 -12.38
N LEU A 449 -21.36 -109.45 -11.35
CA LEU A 449 -21.84 -108.43 -10.42
C LEU A 449 -20.71 -107.82 -9.57
N ASN A 450 -19.80 -108.65 -9.05
CA ASN A 450 -18.63 -108.15 -8.31
C ASN A 450 -17.73 -107.30 -9.23
N ASP A 451 -17.49 -107.72 -10.47
CA ASP A 451 -16.65 -107.00 -11.43
C ASP A 451 -17.22 -105.62 -11.81
N ILE A 452 -18.55 -105.46 -11.90
CA ILE A 452 -19.19 -104.17 -12.22
C ILE A 452 -19.23 -103.23 -11.00
N LEU A 453 -19.21 -103.77 -9.77
CA LEU A 453 -19.41 -103.02 -8.54
C LEU A 453 -18.11 -102.64 -7.81
N ASP A 454 -16.98 -103.29 -8.11
CA ASP A 454 -15.66 -103.03 -7.49
C ASP A 454 -14.80 -101.94 -8.22
N PHE A 455 -15.42 -101.00 -8.95
CA PHE A 455 -14.75 -99.90 -9.67
C PHE A 455 -14.75 -98.54 -8.97
#